data_AF-A0A935UE74-F1
#
_entry.id   AF-A0A935UE74-F1
#
_cell.length_a   1.000
_cell.length_b   1.000
_cell.length_c   1.000
_cell.angle_alpha   90.00
_cell.angle_beta   90.00
_cell.angle_gamma   90.00
#
_symmetry.space_group_name_H-M   'P 1'
#
loop_
_entity.id
_entity.type
_entity.pdbx_description
1 polymer ?
#
loop_
_entity_poly.entity_id
_entity_poly.type
_entity_poly.pdbx_seq_one_letter_code
_entity_poly.pdbx_strand_id
1 'polypeptide(L)'
;MAHHEPPNCLFCGEIFQADARNAARQKYCSKPPCRRASQAASRRAWLEKPKNQDYFRGPENVVRVQLWRAAHPGYWRRSRKESEAERETALALQDVCPAQALEIADDLQKGQKLRYKMSGVLNPLF
;
A
#
# COMPACT_ATOMS: atom_id res chain seq x y z
N MET A 1 -10.82 -22.43 -7.63
CA MET A 1 -10.86 -20.95 -7.45
C MET A 1 -11.77 -20.40 -8.53
N ALA A 2 -12.76 -19.58 -8.19
CA ALA A 2 -13.66 -19.03 -9.21
C ALA A 2 -12.84 -18.12 -10.14
N HIS A 3 -12.72 -18.49 -11.41
CA HIS A 3 -12.11 -17.65 -12.42
C HIS A 3 -13.10 -16.53 -12.74
N HIS A 4 -12.91 -15.37 -12.13
CA HIS A 4 -13.66 -14.17 -12.48
C HIS A 4 -13.21 -13.73 -13.87
N GLU A 5 -14.15 -13.60 -14.80
CA GLU A 5 -13.86 -13.03 -16.12
C GLU A 5 -13.24 -11.64 -15.93
N PRO A 6 -12.16 -11.31 -16.65
CA PRO A 6 -11.48 -10.02 -16.47
C PRO A 6 -12.43 -8.87 -16.85
N PRO A 7 -12.59 -7.85 -15.99
CA PRO A 7 -13.57 -6.79 -16.19
C PRO A 7 -13.16 -5.79 -17.29
N ASN A 8 -14.17 -5.14 -17.88
CA ASN A 8 -13.97 -4.04 -18.82
C ASN A 8 -13.87 -2.70 -18.09
N CYS A 9 -12.96 -1.84 -18.54
CA CYS A 9 -12.79 -0.50 -18.01
C CYS A 9 -13.95 0.41 -18.41
N LEU A 10 -14.62 1.07 -17.45
CA LEU A 10 -15.72 1.99 -17.73
C LEU A 10 -15.32 3.27 -18.49
N PHE A 11 -14.03 3.58 -18.62
CA PHE A 11 -13.57 4.75 -19.37
C PHE A 11 -13.10 4.41 -20.79
N CYS A 12 -12.18 3.45 -20.94
CA CYS A 12 -11.60 3.11 -22.24
C CYS A 12 -12.19 1.84 -22.88
N GLY A 13 -13.08 1.12 -22.20
CA GLY A 13 -13.72 -0.10 -22.70
C GLY A 13 -12.83 -1.35 -22.69
N GLU A 14 -11.51 -1.19 -22.61
CA GLU A 14 -10.57 -2.31 -22.63
C GLU A 14 -10.73 -3.26 -21.43
N ILE A 15 -10.59 -4.56 -21.68
CA ILE A 15 -10.45 -5.62 -20.67
C ILE A 15 -9.16 -5.37 -19.88
N PHE A 16 -9.22 -5.47 -18.54
CA PHE A 16 -8.04 -5.30 -17.70
C PHE A 16 -8.01 -6.31 -16.55
N GLN A 17 -6.79 -6.63 -16.09
CA GLN A 17 -6.60 -7.40 -14.87
C GLN A 17 -6.79 -6.50 -13.64
N ALA A 18 -7.82 -6.78 -12.83
CA ALA A 18 -8.03 -6.05 -11.58
C ALA A 18 -7.02 -6.46 -10.50
N ASP A 19 -6.64 -5.51 -9.62
CA ASP A 19 -5.82 -5.81 -8.44
C ASP A 19 -6.57 -6.80 -7.56
N ALA A 20 -5.94 -7.90 -7.16
CA ALA A 20 -6.56 -8.97 -6.39
C ALA A 20 -7.24 -8.47 -5.10
N ARG A 21 -6.67 -7.46 -4.44
CA ARG A 21 -7.22 -6.87 -3.20
C ARG A 21 -8.51 -6.09 -3.45
N ASN A 22 -8.72 -5.64 -4.69
CA ASN A 22 -9.82 -4.78 -5.10
C ASN A 22 -10.61 -5.36 -6.29
N ALA A 23 -10.44 -6.64 -6.60
CA ALA A 23 -10.93 -7.23 -7.83
C ALA A 23 -12.46 -7.09 -7.96
N ALA A 24 -13.17 -7.25 -6.85
CA ALA A 24 -14.63 -7.13 -6.79
C ALA A 24 -15.14 -5.68 -6.97
N ARG A 25 -14.32 -4.65 -6.79
CA ARG A 25 -14.77 -3.24 -6.82
C ARG A 25 -14.06 -2.39 -7.87
N GLN A 26 -12.97 -2.87 -8.48
CA GLN A 26 -12.23 -2.10 -9.47
C GLN A 26 -12.99 -2.04 -10.80
N LYS A 27 -13.40 -0.84 -11.19
CA LYS A 27 -14.19 -0.58 -12.42
C LYS A 27 -13.38 0.09 -13.55
N TYR A 28 -12.17 0.54 -13.25
CA TYR A 28 -11.30 1.26 -14.17
C TYR A 28 -9.92 0.61 -14.18
N CYS A 29 -9.28 0.57 -15.34
CA CYS A 29 -7.91 0.09 -15.45
C CYS A 29 -6.92 1.11 -14.86
N SER A 30 -5.65 0.69 -14.70
CA SER A 30 -4.58 1.48 -14.07
C SER A 30 -4.04 2.61 -14.95
N LYS A 31 -4.45 2.71 -16.22
CA LYS A 31 -3.96 3.74 -17.15
C LYS A 31 -4.24 5.14 -16.59
N PRO A 32 -3.28 6.09 -16.68
CA PRO A 32 -3.43 7.45 -16.15
C PRO A 32 -4.75 8.16 -16.54
N PRO A 33 -5.21 8.15 -17.82
CA PRO A 33 -6.47 8.78 -18.16
C PRO A 33 -7.68 8.11 -17.48
N CYS A 34 -7.68 6.79 -17.37
CA CYS A 34 -8.74 6.02 -16.71
C CYS A 34 -8.80 6.29 -15.20
N ARG A 35 -7.64 6.47 -14.55
CA ARG A 35 -7.59 6.87 -13.13
C ARG A 35 -8.17 8.26 -12.91
N ARG A 36 -7.86 9.23 -13.77
CA ARG A 36 -8.46 10.57 -13.70
C ARG A 36 -9.97 10.51 -13.90
N ALA A 37 -10.45 9.71 -14.85
CA ALA A 37 -11.87 9.48 -15.07
C ALA A 37 -12.57 8.87 -13.85
N SER A 38 -11.95 7.85 -13.23
CA SER A 38 -12.43 7.23 -11.99
C SER A 38 -12.57 8.24 -10.84
N GLN A 39 -11.54 9.06 -10.63
CA GLN A 39 -11.55 10.13 -9.62
C GLN A 39 -12.65 11.15 -9.89
N ALA A 40 -12.83 11.57 -11.15
CA ALA A 40 -13.87 12.51 -11.54
C ALA A 40 -15.28 11.92 -11.34
N ALA A 41 -15.49 10.66 -11.72
CA ALA A 41 -16.75 9.96 -11.52
C ALA A 41 -17.10 9.82 -10.03
N SER A 42 -16.14 9.38 -9.21
CA SER A 42 -16.32 9.28 -7.75
C SER A 42 -16.61 10.64 -7.13
N ARG A 43 -15.91 11.71 -7.57
CA ARG A 43 -16.17 13.08 -7.11
C ARG A 43 -17.58 13.56 -7.49
N ARG A 44 -18.06 13.31 -8.71
CA ARG A 44 -19.44 13.67 -9.09
C ARG A 44 -20.47 12.93 -8.24
N ALA A 45 -20.36 11.61 -8.14
CA ALA A 45 -21.26 10.79 -7.34
C ALA A 45 -21.28 11.21 -5.86
N TRP A 46 -20.15 11.68 -5.34
CA TRP A 46 -20.07 12.21 -3.99
C TRP A 46 -20.76 13.57 -3.85
N LEU A 47 -20.57 14.48 -4.81
CA LEU A 47 -21.19 15.81 -4.83
C LEU A 47 -22.70 15.77 -5.13
N GLU A 48 -23.18 14.77 -5.86
CA GLU A 48 -24.62 14.58 -6.15
C GLU A 48 -25.46 14.39 -4.88
N LYS A 49 -24.85 13.88 -3.80
CA LYS A 49 -25.52 13.73 -2.51
C LYS A 49 -25.89 15.10 -1.94
N PRO A 50 -27.16 15.38 -1.59
CA PRO A 50 -27.57 16.70 -1.09
C PRO A 50 -26.73 17.23 0.08
N LYS A 51 -26.33 16.37 1.01
CA LYS A 51 -25.46 16.73 2.15
C LYS A 51 -24.06 17.21 1.76
N ASN A 52 -23.61 16.92 0.55
CA ASN A 52 -22.23 17.16 0.10
C ASN A 52 -22.11 18.27 -0.95
N GLN A 53 -23.22 18.75 -1.51
CA GLN A 53 -23.23 19.72 -2.61
C GLN A 53 -22.44 20.99 -2.28
N ASP A 54 -22.63 21.51 -1.07
CA ASP A 54 -21.98 22.73 -0.59
C ASP A 54 -20.76 22.46 0.29
N TYR A 55 -20.31 21.21 0.39
CA TYR A 55 -19.23 20.84 1.32
C TYR A 55 -17.94 21.62 1.09
N PHE A 56 -17.63 22.05 -0.14
CA PHE A 56 -16.45 22.86 -0.43
C PHE A 56 -16.74 24.37 -0.58
N ARG A 57 -18.03 24.75 -0.54
CA ARG A 57 -18.48 26.13 -0.77
C ARG A 57 -18.98 26.82 0.51
N GLY A 58 -19.20 26.07 1.58
CA GLY A 58 -19.72 26.60 2.84
C GLY A 58 -18.75 27.56 3.55
N PRO A 59 -19.28 28.61 4.22
CA PRO A 59 -18.48 29.59 4.97
C PRO A 59 -17.65 28.95 6.08
N GLU A 60 -18.12 27.83 6.64
CA GLU A 60 -17.40 27.04 7.65
C GLU A 60 -16.01 26.60 7.18
N ASN A 61 -15.86 26.23 5.90
CA ASN A 61 -14.55 25.85 5.37
C ASN A 61 -13.60 27.03 5.29
N VAL A 62 -14.12 28.20 4.89
CA VAL A 62 -13.35 29.43 4.81
C VAL A 62 -12.86 29.81 6.20
N VAL A 63 -13.77 29.84 7.18
CA VAL A 63 -13.45 30.11 8.59
C VAL A 63 -12.42 29.10 9.12
N ARG A 64 -12.63 27.81 8.88
CA ARG A 64 -11.69 26.76 9.30
C ARG A 64 -10.29 26.98 8.72
N VAL A 65 -10.18 27.30 7.43
CA VAL A 65 -8.88 27.57 6.79
C VAL A 65 -8.25 28.85 7.34
N GLN A 66 -9.03 29.90 7.60
CA GLN A 66 -8.55 31.13 8.22
C GLN A 66 -8.01 30.89 9.62
N LEU A 67 -8.79 30.21 10.49
CA LEU A 67 -8.36 29.84 11.84
C LEU A 67 -7.10 28.98 11.81
N TRP A 68 -7.04 28.00 10.91
CA TRP A 68 -5.85 27.17 10.76
C TRP A 68 -4.62 27.98 10.35
N ARG A 69 -4.77 28.92 9.39
CA ARG A 69 -3.67 29.81 8.98
C ARG A 69 -3.23 30.76 10.09
N ALA A 70 -4.16 31.24 10.91
CA ALA A 70 -3.85 32.10 12.06
C ALA A 70 -3.09 31.32 13.15
N ALA A 71 -3.46 30.06 13.40
CA ALA A 71 -2.77 29.18 14.34
C ALA A 71 -1.41 28.66 13.81
N HIS A 72 -1.22 28.60 12.49
CA HIS A 72 -0.01 28.08 11.85
C HIS A 72 0.61 29.12 10.89
N PRO A 73 1.05 30.29 11.41
CA PRO A 73 1.66 31.32 10.58
C PRO A 73 2.93 30.79 9.92
N GLY A 74 3.16 31.18 8.66
CA GLY A 74 4.35 30.78 7.92
C GLY A 74 4.36 29.34 7.38
N TYR A 75 3.34 28.52 7.69
CA TYR A 75 3.27 27.13 7.20
C TYR A 75 3.52 27.01 5.70
N TRP A 76 2.86 27.84 4.88
CA TRP A 76 2.95 27.78 3.43
C TRP A 76 4.24 28.41 2.86
N ARG A 77 5.02 29.08 3.70
CA ARG A 77 6.30 29.69 3.35
C ARG A 77 7.49 28.79 3.68
N ARG A 78 7.26 27.68 4.37
CA ARG A 78 8.32 26.72 4.71
C ARG A 78 8.93 26.14 3.45
N SER A 79 10.26 26.12 3.43
CA SER A 79 10.99 25.45 2.35
C SER A 79 10.82 23.93 2.48
N ARG A 80 10.91 23.22 1.35
CA ARG A 80 10.84 21.76 1.33
C ARG A 80 11.89 21.13 2.26
N LYS A 81 13.09 21.72 2.32
CA LYS A 81 14.20 21.28 3.18
C LYS A 81 13.90 21.42 4.66
N GLU A 82 13.32 22.53 5.11
CA GLU A 82 12.90 22.70 6.51
C GLU A 82 11.80 21.71 6.90
N SER A 83 10.85 21.46 5.99
CA SER A 83 9.79 20.47 6.24
C SER A 83 10.29 19.02 6.25
N GLU A 84 11.35 18.72 5.50
CA GLU A 84 11.99 17.40 5.47
C GLU A 84 12.83 17.19 6.73
N ALA A 85 13.58 18.19 7.19
CA ALA A 85 14.33 18.13 8.45
C ALA A 85 13.42 17.97 9.68
N GLU A 86 12.27 18.65 9.72
CA GLU A 86 11.27 18.50 10.79
C GLU A 86 10.54 17.14 10.73
N ARG A 87 10.38 16.58 9.53
CA ARG A 87 9.85 15.21 9.37
C ARG A 87 10.86 14.15 9.76
N GLU A 88 12.14 14.39 9.52
CA GLU A 88 13.23 13.51 9.94
C GLU A 88 13.38 13.49 11.47
N THR A 89 13.19 14.65 12.13
CA THR A 89 13.11 14.70 13.60
C THR A 89 11.79 14.13 14.14
N ALA A 90 10.67 14.30 13.44
CA ALA A 90 9.40 13.64 13.79
C ALA A 90 9.35 12.13 13.49
N LEU A 91 10.27 11.61 12.65
CA LEU A 91 10.44 10.18 12.37
C LEU A 91 10.84 9.39 13.62
N ALA A 92 11.41 10.06 14.62
CA ALA A 92 11.79 9.46 15.90
C ALA A 92 10.60 9.10 16.80
N LEU A 93 9.36 9.37 16.38
CA LEU A 93 8.14 8.95 17.07
C LEU A 93 7.47 7.74 16.37
N GLN A 94 8.27 6.80 15.89
CA GLN A 94 7.81 5.46 15.52
C GLN A 94 8.49 4.47 16.48
N ASP A 95 7.70 3.74 17.26
CA ASP A 95 8.23 2.61 18.02
C ASP A 95 8.79 1.59 17.02
N VAL A 96 10.10 1.37 17.08
CA VAL A 96 10.76 0.36 16.27
C VAL A 96 10.20 -0.99 16.71
N CYS A 97 9.33 -1.58 15.91
CA CYS A 97 8.80 -2.91 16.17
C CYS A 97 10.00 -3.89 16.13
N PRO A 98 10.39 -4.53 17.25
CA PRO A 98 11.55 -5.40 17.25
C PRO A 98 11.29 -6.56 16.29
N ALA A 99 12.31 -6.89 15.49
CA ALA A 99 12.24 -8.05 14.61
C ALA A 99 12.00 -9.31 15.46
N GLN A 100 10.91 -10.02 15.18
CA GLN A 100 10.67 -11.33 15.78
C GLN A 100 11.71 -12.30 15.22
N ALA A 101 12.50 -12.92 16.10
CA ALA A 101 13.42 -13.96 15.69
C ALA A 101 12.62 -15.11 15.05
N LEU A 102 12.89 -15.38 13.78
CA LEU A 102 12.47 -16.64 13.17
C LEU A 102 13.35 -17.72 13.79
N GLU A 103 12.79 -18.51 14.70
CA GLU A 103 13.37 -19.78 15.13
C GLU A 103 13.39 -20.72 13.93
N ILE A 104 14.44 -20.66 13.11
CA ILE A 104 14.68 -21.67 12.08
C ILE A 104 15.15 -22.91 12.85
N ALA A 105 14.22 -23.78 13.22
CA ALA A 105 14.52 -25.07 13.81
C ALA A 105 15.47 -25.85 12.87
N ASP A 106 16.63 -26.26 13.42
CA ASP A 106 17.71 -27.05 12.81
C ASP A 106 17.26 -28.46 12.38
N ASP A 107 16.31 -28.58 11.45
CA ASP A 107 15.86 -29.89 10.94
C ASP A 107 16.71 -30.41 9.78
N LEU A 108 17.75 -29.69 9.34
CA LEU A 108 18.67 -30.16 8.27
C LEU A 108 19.79 -31.10 8.78
N GLN A 109 20.10 -31.13 10.09
CA GLN A 109 21.11 -32.06 10.62
C GLN A 109 20.63 -33.52 10.73
N LYS A 110 19.32 -33.76 10.72
CA LYS A 110 18.75 -35.13 10.80
C LYS A 110 18.69 -35.85 9.46
N GLY A 111 18.73 -35.13 8.33
CA GLY A 111 18.69 -35.72 6.97
C GLY A 111 20.05 -36.15 6.41
N GLN A 112 21.16 -35.54 6.85
CA GLN A 112 22.50 -35.88 6.35
C GLN A 112 23.17 -37.08 7.03
N LYS A 113 22.67 -37.52 8.21
CA LYS A 113 23.24 -38.68 8.93
C LYS A 113 22.79 -40.06 8.41
N LEU A 114 21.93 -40.14 7.40
CA LEU A 114 21.43 -41.41 6.83
C LEU A 114 22.13 -41.86 5.54
N ARG A 115 23.09 -41.10 4.99
CA ARG A 115 23.85 -41.50 3.78
C ARG A 115 25.34 -41.83 4.00
N TYR A 116 25.87 -41.72 5.22
CA TYR A 116 27.27 -42.04 5.51
C TYR A 116 27.40 -43.04 6.67
N LYS A 117 26.86 -44.24 6.48
CA LYS A 117 27.20 -45.44 7.26
C LYS A 117 27.01 -46.71 6.41
N MET A 118 27.58 -46.75 5.20
CA MET A 118 27.77 -48.01 4.46
C MET A 118 29.08 -47.97 3.66
N SER A 119 30.21 -47.97 4.39
CA SER A 119 31.47 -48.53 3.90
C SER A 119 32.41 -48.73 5.10
N GLY A 120 32.01 -49.66 5.97
CA GLY A 120 32.85 -50.19 7.03
C GLY A 120 33.54 -51.45 6.53
N VAL A 121 34.76 -51.26 6.02
CA VAL A 121 36.01 -52.05 6.21
C VAL A 121 36.00 -53.59 6.15
N LEU A 122 37.03 -54.07 5.44
CA LEU A 122 37.89 -55.27 5.62
C LEU A 122 37.74 -56.34 4.51
N ASN A 123 38.62 -56.37 3.49
CA ASN A 123 39.97 -57.02 3.43
C ASN A 123 39.87 -58.53 3.07
N PRO A 124 40.97 -59.24 2.75
CA PRO A 124 41.91 -59.13 1.62
C PRO A 124 42.07 -60.48 0.86
N LEU A 125 43.03 -60.50 -0.08
CA LEU A 125 43.76 -61.66 -0.62
C LEU A 125 43.04 -62.57 -1.64
N PHE A 126 43.80 -62.81 -2.72
CA PHE A 126 43.60 -63.65 -3.90
C PHE A 126 42.75 -63.09 -5.05
#